data_AF-A0A6P0SYE2-F1
#
_entry.id   AF-A0A6P0SYE2-F1
#
_cell.length_a   1.000
_cell.length_b   1.000
_cell.length_c   1.000
_cell.angle_alpha   90.00
_cell.angle_beta   90.00
_cell.angle_gamma   90.00
#
_symmetry.space_group_name_H-M   'P 1'
#
loop_
_entity.id
_entity.type
_entity.pdbx_description
1 polymer ?
#
loop_
_entity_poly.entity_id
_entity_poly.type
_entity_poly.pdbx_seq_one_letter_code
_entity_poly.pdbx_strand_id
1 'polypeptide(L)' 'MVMELTVAIPTYNGQKRLPEVLDRLRDCCQQDQLNWEVIVIDNNSTDGTAKLVEAYQAN' A
#
# COMPACT_ATOMS: atom_id res chain seq x y z
N MET A 1 10.57 17.61 1.95
CA MET A 1 10.33 17.26 0.53
C MET A 1 8.82 17.27 0.33
N VAL A 2 8.33 17.72 -0.83
CA VAL A 2 6.89 17.78 -1.13
C VAL A 2 6.46 16.41 -1.62
N MET A 3 5.31 15.91 -1.16
CA MET A 3 4.73 14.66 -1.66
C MET A 3 4.15 14.93 -3.06
N GLU A 4 4.58 14.15 -4.05
CA GLU A 4 4.16 14.30 -5.45
C GLU A 4 2.94 13.43 -5.77
N LEU A 5 2.82 12.29 -5.09
CA LEU A 5 1.72 11.34 -5.28
C LEU A 5 1.30 10.70 -3.95
N THR A 6 0.00 10.70 -3.69
CA THR A 6 -0.63 9.92 -2.62
C THR A 6 -1.58 8.90 -3.24
N VAL A 7 -1.39 7.61 -2.97
CA VAL A 7 -2.28 6.55 -3.43
C VAL A 7 -3.14 6.06 -2.27
N ALA A 8 -4.43 6.35 -2.31
CA ALA A 8 -5.40 5.87 -1.31
C ALA A 8 -6.03 4.55 -1.78
N ILE A 9 -5.91 3.49 -0.98
CA ILE A 9 -6.40 2.15 -1.30
C ILE A 9 -7.45 1.73 -0.26
N PRO A 10 -8.76 1.94 -0.53
CA PRO A 10 -9.81 1.33 0.27
C PRO A 10 -9.83 -0.17 0.02
N THR A 11 -9.91 -0.95 1.11
CA THR A 11 -9.86 -2.40 1.01
C THR A 11 -10.74 -3.07 2.07
N TYR A 12 -11.26 -4.24 1.72
CA TYR A 12 -11.94 -5.15 2.62
C TYR A 12 -11.54 -6.58 2.22
N ASN A 13 -11.02 -7.33 3.18
CA ASN A 13 -10.44 -8.66 2.99
C ASN A 13 -9.45 -8.71 1.80
N GLY A 14 -8.46 -7.83 1.88
CA GLY A 14 -7.47 -7.55 0.84
C GLY A 14 -6.20 -8.40 0.90
N GLN A 15 -6.05 -9.29 1.90
CA GLN A 15 -4.78 -9.98 2.21
C GLN A 15 -4.13 -10.64 0.97
N LYS A 16 -4.92 -11.18 0.05
CA LYS A 16 -4.39 -11.88 -1.14
C LYS A 16 -4.05 -10.95 -2.32
N ARG A 17 -4.62 -9.75 -2.37
CA ARG A 17 -4.50 -8.83 -3.53
C ARG A 17 -3.55 -7.67 -3.26
N LEU A 18 -3.55 -7.17 -2.03
CA LEU A 18 -2.71 -6.04 -1.63
C LEU A 18 -1.22 -6.23 -1.93
N PRO A 19 -0.59 -7.39 -1.71
CA PRO A 19 0.86 -7.54 -1.93
C PRO A 19 1.28 -7.17 -3.35
N GLU A 20 0.59 -7.72 -4.35
CA GLU A 20 0.91 -7.45 -5.75
C GLU A 20 0.71 -5.97 -6.10
N VAL A 21 -0.36 -5.34 -5.59
CA VAL A 21 -0.60 -3.91 -5.84
C VAL A 21 0.52 -3.05 -5.24
N LEU A 22 0.90 -3.31 -3.98
CA LEU A 22 1.94 -2.56 -3.29
C LEU A 22 3.31 -2.74 -3.94
N ASP A 23 3.65 -3.97 -4.36
CA ASP A 23 4.91 -4.26 -5.05
C ASP A 23 4.98 -3.54 -6.40
N ARG A 24 3.90 -3.56 -7.20
CA ARG A 24 3.85 -2.87 -8.50
C ARG A 24 3.90 -1.35 -8.36
N LEU A 25 3.25 -0.79 -7.34
CA LEU A 25 3.32 0.65 -7.06
C LEU A 25 4.75 1.06 -6.71
N ARG A 26 5.43 0.26 -5.88
CA ARG A 26 6.84 0.49 -5.53
C ARG A 26 7.72 0.48 -6.77
N ASP A 27 7.61 -0.54 -7.61
CA ASP A 27 8.44 -0.66 -8.82
C ASP A 27 8.23 0.55 -9.75
N CYS A 28 6.97 0.96 -9.97
CA CYS A 28 6.63 2.11 -10.80
C CYS A 28 7.18 3.43 -10.24
N CYS A 29 6.97 3.70 -8.94
CA CYS A 29 7.37 4.98 -8.35
C CYS A 29 8.90 5.07 -8.16
N GLN A 30 9.59 3.94 -7.98
CA GLN A 30 11.05 3.88 -7.96
C GLN A 30 11.66 4.21 -9.33
N GLN A 31 11.05 3.74 -10.43
CA GLN A 31 11.50 4.05 -11.79
C GLN A 31 11.44 5.56 -12.08
N ASP A 32 10.39 6.24 -11.60
CA ASP A 32 10.17 7.68 -11.82
C ASP A 32 10.77 8.57 -10.73
N GLN A 33 11.44 7.99 -9.73
CA GLN A 33 12.05 8.70 -8.59
C GLN A 33 11.08 9.63 -7.83
N LEU A 34 9.81 9.24 -7.74
CA LEU A 34 8.78 10.05 -7.10
C LEU A 34 8.92 10.05 -5.58
N ASN A 35 8.64 11.20 -4.94
CA ASN A 35 8.27 11.24 -3.53
C ASN A 35 6.79 10.89 -3.40
N TRP A 36 6.48 9.74 -2.83
CA TRP A 36 5.13 9.20 -2.83
C TRP A 36 4.80 8.46 -1.53
N GLU A 37 3.51 8.29 -1.27
CA GLU A 37 2.99 7.52 -0.15
C GLU A 37 1.78 6.66 -0.56
N VAL A 38 1.52 5.63 0.26
CA VAL A 38 0.30 4.82 0.17
C VAL A 38 -0.46 4.92 1.48
N ILE A 39 -1.76 5.18 1.38
CA ILE A 39 -2.69 5.15 2.51
C ILE A 39 -3.64 3.97 2.29
N VAL A 40 -3.50 2.92 3.09
CA VAL A 40 -4.43 1.78 3.07
C VAL A 40 -5.58 2.07 4.03
N ILE A 41 -6.82 2.11 3.52
CA ILE A 41 -8.03 2.29 4.31
C ILE A 41 -8.70 0.93 4.49
N ASP A 42 -8.40 0.27 5.60
CA ASP A 42 -9.02 -1.01 5.96
C ASP A 42 -10.45 -0.81 6.47
N ASN A 43 -11.43 -1.31 5.72
CA ASN A 43 -12.84 -1.25 6.06
C ASN A 43 -13.27 -2.42 6.97
N ASN A 44 -12.64 -2.52 8.14
CA ASN A 44 -12.91 -3.56 9.14
C ASN A 44 -12.78 -5.00 8.57
N SER A 45 -11.68 -5.27 7.86
CA SER A 45 -11.38 -6.60 7.35
C SER A 45 -11.34 -7.64 8.48
N THR A 46 -11.77 -8.86 8.15
CA THR A 46 -11.79 -10.01 9.07
C THR A 46 -10.72 -11.05 8.72
N ASP A 47 -9.92 -10.80 7.69
CA ASP A 47 -8.77 -11.62 7.30
C ASP A 47 -7.45 -11.03 7.84
N GLY A 48 -6.31 -11.48 7.30
CA GLY A 48 -4.98 -10.99 7.68
C GLY A 48 -4.57 -9.65 7.08
N THR A 49 -5.51 -8.84 6.54
CA THR A 49 -5.19 -7.56 5.88
C THR A 49 -4.38 -6.62 6.78
N ALA A 50 -4.82 -6.39 8.03
CA ALA A 50 -4.12 -5.50 8.95
C ALA A 50 -2.67 -5.94 9.21
N LYS A 51 -2.47 -7.23 9.56
CA LYS A 51 -1.14 -7.80 9.81
C LYS A 51 -0.23 -7.73 8.58
N LEU A 52 -0.80 -7.89 7.40
CA LEU A 52 -0.07 -7.74 6.14
C LEU A 52 0.42 -6.30 5.98
N VAL A 53 -0.45 -5.30 6.17
CA VAL A 53 -0.08 -3.88 6.03
C VAL A 53 1.00 -3.48 7.04
N GLU A 54 0.89 -3.93 8.29
CA GLU A 54 1.93 -3.71 9.32
C GLU A 54 3.30 -4.25 8.87
N ALA A 55 3.34 -5.42 8.23
CA ALA A 55 4.59 -5.99 7.72
C ALA A 55 5.20 -5.16 6.58
N TYR A 56 4.38 -4.51 5.74
CA TYR A 56 4.86 -3.60 4.69
C TYR A 56 5.40 -2.28 5.25
N GLN A 57 4.91 -1.81 6.40
CA GLN A 57 5.37 -0.56 7.04
C GLN A 57 6.72 -0.70 7.77
N ALA A 58 7.10 -1.93 8.14
CA ALA A 58 8.34 -2.20 8.86
C ALA A 58 9.58 -2.36 7.95
N ASN A 59 9.39 -2.38 6.63
CA ASN A 59 10.46 -2.43 5.63
C ASN A 59 10.86 -1.03 5.16
#